data_AF-A0A1V4TKR1-F1
#
_entry.id   AF-A0A1V4TKR1-F1
#
_cell.length_a   1.000
_cell.length_b   1.000
_cell.length_c   1.000
_cell.angle_alpha   90.00
_cell.angle_beta   90.00
_cell.angle_gamma   90.00
#
_symmetry.space_group_name_H-M   'P 1'
#
loop_
_entity.id
_entity.type
_entity.pdbx_description
1 polymer ?
#
loop_
_entity_poly.entity_id
_entity_poly.type
_entity_poly.pdbx_seq_one_letter_code
_entity_poly.pdbx_strand_id
1 'polypeptide(L)'
;MVLITLTQLQDEAALPRRDVDLSDWSDAQLQSEIDWATSYIQRESNRLFTDTEYTQTNDEPHSGSYIYLKVTPIKSIETFTIDEVEVDEDTYTLNTSTGKIAFTTDPLGEYDYSITYIVCEDNTDIINIAKDICMDIVFAKLDGSFDEDDDISSIKSGNSQISYSKSTKQKIDSKIASITKNEIFLGII
;
A
#
# COMPACT_ATOMS: atom_id res chain seq x y z
N MET A 1 10.13 -0.09 4.31
CA MET A 1 9.10 -0.39 5.33
C MET A 1 8.40 -1.68 4.89
N VAL A 2 8.04 -2.60 5.79
CA VAL A 2 7.28 -3.84 5.46
C VAL A 2 5.85 -3.71 5.96
N LEU A 3 4.88 -4.34 5.27
CA LEU A 3 3.47 -4.21 5.60
C LEU A 3 3.12 -4.74 7.00
N ILE A 4 3.69 -5.90 7.36
CA ILE A 4 3.70 -6.44 8.72
C ILE A 4 5.15 -6.73 9.11
N THR A 5 5.48 -6.65 10.40
CA THR A 5 6.81 -6.99 10.91
C THR A 5 6.88 -8.44 11.38
N LEU A 6 8.09 -8.99 11.46
CA LEU A 6 8.34 -10.31 12.04
C LEU A 6 7.77 -10.42 13.47
N THR A 7 7.97 -9.40 14.31
CA THR A 7 7.42 -9.37 15.67
C THR A 7 5.90 -9.43 15.66
N GLN A 8 5.23 -8.71 14.75
CA GLN A 8 3.77 -8.77 14.63
C GLN A 8 3.28 -10.17 14.25
N LEU A 9 3.99 -10.87 13.35
CA LEU A 9 3.67 -12.25 12.99
C LEU A 9 3.84 -13.19 14.20
N GLN A 10 4.94 -13.07 14.95
CA GLN A 10 5.23 -13.91 16.11
C GLN A 10 4.24 -13.68 17.26
N ASP A 11 3.91 -12.41 17.57
CA ASP A 11 2.93 -12.06 18.59
C ASP A 11 1.54 -12.61 18.22
N GLU A 12 1.17 -12.49 16.95
CA GLU A 12 -0.11 -12.95 16.43
C GLU A 12 -0.21 -14.49 16.42
N ALA A 13 0.88 -15.19 16.11
CA ALA A 13 0.96 -16.66 16.14
C ALA A 13 0.73 -17.22 17.56
N ALA A 14 1.23 -16.51 18.58
CA ALA A 14 1.07 -16.86 19.99
C ALA A 14 -0.33 -16.60 20.55
N LEU A 15 -1.20 -15.88 19.82
CA LEU A 15 -2.57 -15.65 20.26
C LEU A 15 -3.39 -16.94 20.16
N PRO A 16 -4.29 -17.23 21.13
CA PRO A 16 -5.15 -18.41 21.11
C PRO A 16 -6.05 -18.55 19.87
N ARG A 17 -6.23 -17.46 19.11
CA ARG A 17 -7.03 -17.45 17.88
C ARG A 17 -6.29 -18.00 16.66
N ARG A 18 -4.94 -18.01 16.69
CA ARG A 18 -4.09 -18.59 15.64
C ARG A 18 -3.53 -19.91 16.08
N ASP A 19 -2.91 -19.93 17.27
CA ASP A 19 -2.27 -21.11 17.87
C ASP A 19 -1.37 -21.84 16.86
N VAL A 20 -0.51 -21.08 16.17
CA VAL A 20 0.40 -21.59 15.14
C VAL A 20 1.78 -21.76 15.76
N ASP A 21 2.30 -22.99 15.73
CA ASP A 21 3.67 -23.27 16.15
C ASP A 21 4.66 -22.85 15.04
N LEU A 22 5.52 -21.90 15.37
CA LEU A 22 6.57 -21.40 14.48
C LEU A 22 7.96 -21.98 14.81
N SER A 23 8.08 -22.93 15.74
CA SER A 23 9.39 -23.41 16.24
C SER A 23 10.30 -23.97 15.15
N ASP A 24 9.72 -24.51 14.08
CA ASP A 24 10.44 -25.12 12.96
C ASP A 24 10.87 -24.10 11.89
N TRP A 25 10.47 -22.84 12.04
CA TRP A 25 10.75 -21.77 11.08
C TRP A 25 11.82 -20.82 11.62
N SER A 26 12.84 -20.53 10.81
CA SER A 26 13.80 -19.47 11.13
C SER A 26 13.22 -18.09 10.84
N ASP A 27 13.71 -17.06 11.55
CA ASP A 27 13.35 -15.65 11.31
C ASP A 27 13.53 -15.24 9.85
N ALA A 28 14.55 -15.77 9.16
CA ALA A 28 14.80 -15.48 7.75
C ALA A 28 13.73 -16.10 6.83
N GLN A 29 13.24 -17.30 7.14
CA GLN A 29 12.14 -17.91 6.39
C GLN A 29 10.84 -17.16 6.64
N LEU A 30 10.54 -16.83 7.91
CA LEU A 30 9.36 -16.04 8.25
C LEU A 30 9.37 -14.67 7.57
N GLN A 31 10.51 -13.98 7.55
CA GLN A 31 10.66 -12.72 6.83
C GLN A 31 10.46 -12.90 5.32
N SER A 32 10.98 -13.97 4.72
CA SER A 32 10.75 -14.28 3.31
C SER A 32 9.27 -14.48 2.99
N GLU A 33 8.50 -15.13 3.87
CA GLU A 33 7.06 -15.28 3.69
C GLU A 33 6.31 -13.95 3.82
N ILE A 34 6.72 -13.10 4.77
CA ILE A 34 6.18 -11.74 4.93
C ILE A 34 6.44 -10.88 3.68
N ASP A 35 7.67 -10.89 3.17
CA ASP A 35 8.07 -10.11 2.00
C ASP A 35 7.33 -10.57 0.74
N TRP A 36 7.16 -11.89 0.60
CA TRP A 36 6.38 -12.48 -0.47
C TRP A 36 4.90 -12.08 -0.38
N ALA A 37 4.27 -12.21 0.80
CA ALA A 37 2.86 -11.86 1.00
C ALA A 37 2.61 -10.37 0.79
N THR A 38 3.54 -9.52 1.23
CA THR A 38 3.51 -8.07 0.96
C THR A 38 3.54 -7.79 -0.53
N SER A 39 4.48 -8.40 -1.26
CA SER A 39 4.60 -8.25 -2.71
C SER A 39 3.36 -8.74 -3.46
N TYR A 40 2.80 -9.87 -3.03
CA TYR A 40 1.56 -10.43 -3.56
C TYR A 40 0.39 -9.45 -3.40
N ILE A 41 0.16 -8.92 -2.18
CA ILE A 41 -0.91 -7.95 -1.93
C ILE A 41 -0.73 -6.70 -2.78
N GLN A 42 0.49 -6.17 -2.88
CA GLN A 42 0.75 -4.96 -3.69
C GLN A 42 0.42 -5.19 -5.16
N ARG A 43 0.83 -6.33 -5.72
CA ARG A 43 0.53 -6.72 -7.10
C ARG A 43 -0.96 -6.90 -7.34
N GLU A 44 -1.62 -7.69 -6.50
CA GLU A 44 -3.04 -8.02 -6.71
C GLU A 44 -3.94 -6.80 -6.49
N SER A 45 -3.64 -5.97 -5.49
CA SER A 45 -4.43 -4.78 -5.19
C SER A 45 -4.15 -3.60 -6.12
N ASN A 46 -2.99 -3.61 -6.78
CA ASN A 46 -2.43 -2.46 -7.49
C ASN A 46 -2.32 -1.22 -6.57
N ARG A 47 -1.87 -1.46 -5.33
CA ARG A 47 -1.57 -0.45 -4.30
C ARG A 47 -0.18 -0.71 -3.75
N LEU A 48 0.51 0.34 -3.32
CA LEU A 48 1.82 0.22 -2.68
C LEU A 48 1.64 0.48 -1.19
N PHE A 49 2.07 -0.46 -0.36
CA PHE A 49 2.00 -0.37 1.11
C PHE A 49 3.38 -0.21 1.74
N THR A 50 4.42 -0.25 0.92
CA THR A 50 5.79 -0.01 1.31
C THR A 50 6.34 1.17 0.52
N ASP A 51 7.10 2.04 1.19
CA ASP A 51 7.80 3.16 0.56
C ASP A 51 8.54 2.70 -0.70
N THR A 52 8.06 3.15 -1.84
CA THR A 52 8.62 2.82 -3.15
C THR A 52 8.97 4.12 -3.86
N GLU A 53 10.24 4.25 -4.23
CA GLU A 53 10.76 5.42 -4.92
C GLU A 53 10.51 5.35 -6.42
N TYR A 54 10.11 6.48 -7.00
CA TYR A 54 9.94 6.69 -8.43
C TYR A 54 10.66 7.96 -8.85
N THR A 55 11.28 7.94 -10.03
CA THR A 55 11.76 9.15 -10.71
C THR A 55 10.95 9.37 -11.98
N GLN A 56 10.46 10.60 -12.16
CA GLN A 56 9.75 11.04 -13.34
C GLN A 56 10.44 12.25 -13.93
N THR A 57 10.87 12.11 -15.18
CA THR A 57 11.31 13.20 -16.05
C THR A 57 10.27 13.46 -17.11
N ASN A 58 10.24 14.67 -17.66
CA ASN A 58 9.56 14.91 -18.93
C ASN A 58 10.45 14.44 -20.10
N ASP A 59 9.82 13.90 -21.14
CA ASP A 59 10.50 13.52 -22.38
C ASP A 59 10.51 14.67 -23.41
N GLU A 60 9.61 15.65 -23.24
CA GLU A 60 9.49 16.87 -24.04
C GLU A 60 9.25 18.06 -23.11
N PRO A 61 9.71 19.28 -23.46
CA PRO A 61 9.53 20.48 -22.64
C PRO A 61 8.07 20.66 -22.21
N HIS A 62 7.85 20.75 -20.90
CA HIS A 62 6.52 20.84 -20.33
C HIS A 62 6.00 22.27 -20.44
N SER A 63 4.77 22.44 -20.91
CA SER A 63 4.04 23.71 -20.85
C SER A 63 2.79 23.56 -19.97
N GLY A 64 2.77 24.24 -18.83
CA GLY A 64 1.59 24.31 -17.98
C GLY A 64 1.86 24.58 -16.51
N SER A 65 0.82 25.02 -15.81
CA SER A 65 0.84 25.39 -14.38
C SER A 65 0.85 24.21 -13.41
N TYR A 66 0.84 22.97 -13.92
CA TYR A 66 0.75 21.78 -13.11
C TYR A 66 1.42 20.57 -13.75
N ILE A 67 1.89 19.65 -12.91
CA ILE A 67 2.45 18.36 -13.26
C ILE A 67 1.61 17.28 -12.57
N TYR A 68 1.35 16.17 -13.27
CA TYR A 68 0.77 14.97 -12.66
C TYR A 68 1.84 13.88 -12.56
N LEU A 69 2.04 13.38 -11.34
CA LEU A 69 2.88 12.23 -11.07
C LEU A 69 2.15 10.95 -11.49
N LYS A 70 2.88 10.04 -12.14
CA LYS A 70 2.33 8.82 -12.76
C LYS A 70 1.82 7.79 -11.75
N VAL A 71 2.38 7.75 -10.55
CA VAL A 71 2.07 6.75 -9.52
C VAL A 71 1.64 7.46 -8.25
N THR A 72 0.55 7.00 -7.63
CA THR A 72 -0.10 7.62 -6.45
C THR A 72 -0.58 6.54 -5.49
N PRO A 73 -0.83 6.85 -4.19
CA PRO A 73 -0.67 8.16 -3.53
C PRO A 73 0.78 8.50 -3.15
N ILE A 74 1.10 9.79 -3.10
CA ILE A 74 2.44 10.32 -2.82
C ILE A 74 2.63 10.50 -1.32
N LYS A 75 3.70 9.94 -0.78
CA LYS A 75 4.12 10.13 0.62
C LYS A 75 4.99 11.37 0.78
N SER A 76 6.00 11.53 -0.08
CA SER A 76 6.95 12.65 -0.07
C SER A 76 7.54 12.88 -1.46
N ILE A 77 8.00 14.12 -1.70
CA ILE A 77 8.92 14.44 -2.80
C ILE A 77 10.33 14.46 -2.19
N GLU A 78 11.25 13.72 -2.79
CA GLU A 78 12.64 13.66 -2.33
C GLU A 78 13.49 14.70 -3.05
N THR A 79 13.29 14.84 -4.36
CA THR A 79 13.94 15.88 -5.16
C THR A 79 12.99 16.37 -6.25
N PHE A 80 13.08 17.66 -6.55
CA PHE A 80 12.36 18.27 -7.67
C PHE A 80 13.26 19.34 -8.29
N THR A 81 13.58 19.17 -9.57
CA THR A 81 14.30 20.17 -10.35
C THR A 81 13.47 20.64 -11.55
N ILE A 82 13.64 21.92 -11.89
CA ILE A 82 13.21 22.53 -13.15
C ILE A 82 14.45 23.13 -13.83
N ASP A 83 14.69 22.78 -15.08
CA ASP A 83 15.88 23.20 -15.84
C ASP A 83 17.18 23.00 -15.04
N GLU A 84 17.30 21.84 -14.38
CA GLU A 84 18.41 21.45 -13.48
C GLU A 84 18.56 22.29 -12.19
N VAL A 85 17.62 23.19 -11.91
CA VAL A 85 17.58 23.98 -10.67
C VAL A 85 16.60 23.36 -9.68
N GLU A 86 17.04 23.17 -8.45
CA GLU A 86 16.20 22.64 -7.37
C GLU A 86 15.05 23.59 -7.04
N VAL A 87 13.86 23.02 -6.94
CA VAL A 87 12.59 23.71 -6.70
C VAL A 87 12.26 23.60 -5.21
N ASP A 88 12.16 24.75 -4.54
CA ASP A 88 11.79 24.81 -3.12
C ASP A 88 10.33 24.35 -2.92
N GLU A 89 10.05 23.62 -1.83
CA GLU A 89 8.72 23.15 -1.45
C GLU A 89 7.69 24.29 -1.35
N ASP A 90 8.12 25.51 -1.01
CA ASP A 90 7.25 26.69 -0.93
C ASP A 90 6.76 27.19 -2.31
N THR A 91 7.35 26.71 -3.41
CA THR A 91 7.01 27.16 -4.76
C THR A 91 5.87 26.38 -5.40
N TYR A 92 5.46 25.26 -4.81
CA TYR A 92 4.39 24.41 -5.34
C TYR A 92 3.47 23.87 -4.24
N THR A 93 2.35 23.31 -4.66
CA THR A 93 1.41 22.58 -3.80
C THR A 93 1.23 21.17 -4.33
N LEU A 94 1.30 20.18 -3.46
CA LEU A 94 1.11 18.77 -3.80
C LEU A 94 -0.23 18.27 -3.27
N ASN A 95 -1.07 17.76 -4.18
CA ASN A 95 -2.16 16.86 -3.80
C ASN A 95 -1.63 15.42 -3.80
N THR A 96 -1.40 14.87 -2.61
CA THR A 96 -0.80 13.54 -2.41
C THR A 96 -1.66 12.41 -3.01
N SER A 97 -2.99 12.54 -2.94
CA SER A 97 -3.91 11.51 -3.45
C SER A 97 -3.95 11.44 -4.97
N THR A 98 -3.85 12.59 -5.66
CA THR A 98 -3.91 12.64 -7.13
C THR A 98 -2.54 12.78 -7.78
N GLY A 99 -1.47 12.98 -7.01
CA GLY A 99 -0.14 13.29 -7.51
C GLY A 99 -0.07 14.60 -8.29
N LYS A 100 -0.99 15.53 -8.03
CA LYS A 100 -1.02 16.82 -8.73
C LYS A 100 -0.11 17.81 -8.03
N ILE A 101 0.93 18.25 -8.73
CA ILE A 101 1.77 19.38 -8.33
C ILE A 101 1.25 20.61 -9.06
N ALA A 102 0.87 21.65 -8.34
CA ALA A 102 0.48 22.94 -8.90
C ALA A 102 1.43 24.03 -8.41
N PHE A 103 2.01 24.78 -9.34
CA PHE A 103 2.91 25.87 -8.99
C PHE A 103 2.14 27.04 -8.38
N THR A 104 2.75 27.69 -7.40
CA THR A 104 2.23 28.92 -6.79
C THR A 104 2.32 30.10 -7.76
N THR A 105 3.31 30.08 -8.64
CA THR A 105 3.50 31.02 -9.75
C THR A 105 3.78 30.24 -11.02
N ASP A 106 3.08 30.56 -12.11
CA ASP A 106 3.26 29.87 -13.38
C ASP A 106 4.71 29.99 -13.88
N PRO A 107 5.37 28.87 -14.21
CA PRO A 107 6.66 28.90 -14.89
C PRO A 107 6.53 29.66 -16.22
N LEU A 108 7.49 30.52 -16.52
CA LEU A 108 7.48 31.29 -17.77
C LEU A 108 7.97 30.41 -18.92
N GLY A 109 7.05 29.95 -19.75
CA GLY A 109 7.35 29.21 -20.97
C GLY A 109 7.42 27.71 -20.77
N GLU A 110 8.12 27.05 -21.69
CA GLU A 110 8.38 25.61 -21.64
C GLU A 110 9.61 25.35 -20.78
N TYR A 111 9.61 24.25 -20.02
CA TYR A 111 10.69 23.90 -19.12
C TYR A 111 10.84 22.38 -18.97
N ASP A 112 12.04 21.94 -18.62
CA ASP A 112 12.31 20.55 -18.28
C ASP A 112 12.19 20.32 -16.78
N TYR A 113 11.76 19.13 -16.38
CA TYR A 113 11.66 18.76 -14.97
C TYR A 113 12.13 17.34 -14.69
N SER A 114 12.63 17.14 -13.47
CA SER A 114 12.92 15.83 -12.89
C SER A 114 12.42 15.79 -11.45
N ILE A 115 11.63 14.79 -11.11
CA ILE A 115 11.03 14.64 -9.79
C ILE A 115 11.28 13.22 -9.29
N THR A 116 11.94 13.09 -8.15
CA THR A 116 12.02 11.83 -7.40
C THR A 116 11.07 11.90 -6.21
N TYR A 117 10.24 10.88 -6.03
CA TYR A 117 9.17 10.87 -5.04
C TYR A 117 8.93 9.47 -4.47
N ILE A 118 8.46 9.42 -3.22
CA ILE A 118 8.07 8.18 -2.55
C ILE A 118 6.55 8.01 -2.65
N VAL A 119 6.13 6.82 -3.07
CA VAL A 119 4.73 6.39 -3.10
C VAL A 119 4.49 5.39 -1.99
N CYS A 120 3.41 5.59 -1.23
CA CYS A 120 2.91 4.66 -0.24
C CYS A 120 1.46 5.02 0.10
N GLU A 121 0.60 4.01 0.23
CA GLU A 121 -0.74 4.16 0.79
C GLU A 121 -0.66 4.87 2.14
N ASP A 122 -1.48 5.90 2.32
CA ASP A 122 -1.54 6.74 3.51
C ASP A 122 -2.85 6.56 4.30
N ASN A 123 -3.84 5.89 3.69
CA ASN A 123 -5.10 5.62 4.35
C ASN A 123 -4.94 4.50 5.40
N THR A 124 -5.01 4.89 6.67
CA THR A 124 -4.81 4.00 7.82
C THR A 124 -5.75 2.79 7.82
N ASP A 125 -7.00 2.93 7.40
CA ASP A 125 -7.95 1.83 7.37
C ASP A 125 -7.60 0.83 6.27
N ILE A 126 -7.21 1.32 5.09
CA ILE A 126 -6.77 0.47 3.97
C ILE A 126 -5.50 -0.29 4.35
N ILE A 127 -4.55 0.38 5.01
CA ILE A 127 -3.32 -0.24 5.52
C ILE A 127 -3.65 -1.33 6.53
N ASN A 128 -4.55 -1.07 7.49
CA ASN A 128 -4.93 -2.07 8.50
C ASN A 128 -5.61 -3.29 7.87
N ILE A 129 -6.49 -3.08 6.88
CA ILE A 129 -7.08 -4.18 6.11
C ILE A 129 -6.00 -4.99 5.38
N ALA A 130 -5.04 -4.32 4.74
CA ALA A 130 -3.96 -4.97 4.03
C ALA A 130 -3.05 -5.77 4.99
N LYS A 131 -2.80 -5.26 6.20
CA LYS A 131 -2.08 -5.99 7.27
C LYS A 131 -2.80 -7.27 7.67
N ASP A 132 -4.10 -7.21 7.91
CA ASP A 132 -4.89 -8.40 8.27
C ASP A 132 -4.82 -9.46 7.17
N ILE A 133 -4.98 -9.05 5.91
CA ILE A 133 -4.90 -9.97 4.77
C ILE A 133 -3.47 -10.52 4.60
N CYS A 134 -2.44 -9.70 4.81
CA CYS A 134 -1.05 -10.11 4.75
C CYS A 134 -0.77 -11.20 5.78
N MET A 135 -1.22 -10.97 7.01
CA MET A 135 -1.11 -11.93 8.10
C MET A 135 -1.79 -13.26 7.78
N ASP A 136 -3.03 -13.22 7.28
CA ASP A 136 -3.77 -14.42 6.87
C ASP A 136 -3.06 -15.21 5.78
N ILE A 137 -2.50 -14.52 4.78
CA ILE A 137 -1.77 -15.14 3.67
C ILE A 137 -0.50 -15.83 4.18
N VAL A 138 0.27 -15.16 5.04
CA VAL A 138 1.48 -15.73 5.64
C VAL A 138 1.13 -17.02 6.39
N PHE A 139 0.12 -17.00 7.26
CA PHE A 139 -0.27 -18.20 8.01
C PHE A 139 -0.77 -19.34 7.10
N ALA A 140 -1.58 -19.04 6.09
CA ALA A 140 -2.02 -20.05 5.14
C ALA A 140 -0.84 -20.70 4.40
N LYS A 141 0.20 -19.92 4.09
CA LYS A 141 1.40 -20.42 3.41
C LYS A 141 2.27 -21.28 4.31
N LEU A 142 2.45 -20.88 5.57
CA LEU A 142 3.17 -21.66 6.58
C LEU A 142 2.49 -23.01 6.86
N ASP A 143 1.16 -23.07 6.83
CA ASP A 143 0.37 -24.29 6.98
C ASP A 143 0.25 -25.10 5.66
N GLY A 144 0.75 -24.58 4.55
CA GLY A 144 0.65 -25.23 3.23
C GLY A 144 -0.77 -25.27 2.64
N SER A 145 -1.69 -24.50 3.21
CA SER A 145 -3.08 -24.34 2.74
C SER A 145 -3.27 -23.17 1.78
N PHE A 146 -2.19 -22.45 1.47
CA PHE A 146 -2.19 -21.39 0.46
C PHE A 146 -2.05 -21.98 -0.95
N ASP A 147 -3.07 -21.78 -1.77
CA ASP A 147 -3.05 -22.04 -3.20
C ASP A 147 -3.15 -20.69 -3.94
N GLU A 148 -2.26 -20.47 -4.92
CA GLU A 148 -2.25 -19.24 -5.73
C GLU A 148 -3.46 -19.14 -6.66
N ASP A 149 -4.04 -20.29 -7.03
CA ASP A 149 -5.17 -20.42 -7.97
C ASP A 149 -6.53 -20.60 -7.28
N ASP A 150 -6.53 -20.99 -5.99
CA ASP A 150 -7.75 -21.26 -5.22
C ASP A 150 -8.05 -20.13 -4.20
N ASP A 151 -9.34 -19.94 -3.96
CA ASP A 151 -9.85 -19.04 -2.93
C ASP A 151 -9.25 -19.40 -1.56
N ILE A 152 -8.26 -18.62 -1.09
CA ILE A 152 -7.61 -18.78 0.23
C ILE A 152 -8.68 -19.03 1.29
N SER A 153 -8.79 -20.24 1.83
CA SER A 153 -9.76 -20.55 2.88
C SER A 153 -9.09 -20.38 4.26
N SER A 154 -9.71 -19.62 5.18
CA SER A 154 -9.14 -19.43 6.51
C SER A 154 -9.11 -20.76 7.28
N ILE A 155 -7.99 -21.07 7.91
CA ILE A 155 -7.91 -22.10 8.95
C ILE A 155 -8.81 -21.68 10.12
N LYS A 156 -9.73 -22.56 10.54
CA LYS A 156 -10.70 -22.31 11.62
C LYS A 156 -10.09 -22.53 13.01
N SER A 157 -10.39 -21.61 13.93
CA SER A 157 -11.06 -21.96 15.20
C SER A 157 -11.84 -20.77 15.79
N GLY A 158 -13.16 -20.94 16.00
CA GLY A 158 -13.98 -20.18 16.96
C GLY A 158 -14.53 -18.78 16.56
N ASN A 159 -15.73 -18.75 15.99
CA ASN A 159 -16.74 -17.67 16.02
C ASN A 159 -16.69 -16.41 15.13
N SER A 160 -15.82 -16.32 14.13
CA SER A 160 -16.07 -15.41 13.00
C SER A 160 -15.41 -15.94 11.74
N GLN A 161 -16.15 -16.80 11.01
CA GLN A 161 -15.76 -17.20 9.66
C GLN A 161 -15.91 -15.99 8.73
N ILE A 162 -14.80 -15.48 8.20
CA ILE A 162 -14.82 -14.70 6.98
C ILE A 162 -14.46 -15.68 5.86
N SER A 163 -15.47 -16.05 5.07
CA SER A 163 -15.29 -16.84 3.86
C SER A 163 -14.70 -15.95 2.76
N TYR A 164 -13.68 -16.43 2.09
CA TYR A 164 -13.02 -15.73 0.99
C TYR A 164 -13.43 -16.39 -0.32
N SER A 165 -14.22 -15.70 -1.15
CA SER A 165 -14.69 -16.20 -2.45
C SER A 165 -14.41 -15.18 -3.58
N LYS A 166 -13.40 -14.33 -3.38
CA LYS A 166 -13.16 -13.08 -4.13
C LYS A 166 -11.67 -12.81 -4.21
N SER A 167 -11.19 -12.18 -5.28
CA SER A 167 -9.77 -11.80 -5.43
C SER A 167 -9.31 -10.79 -4.37
N THR A 168 -8.01 -10.74 -4.06
CA THR A 168 -7.41 -9.84 -3.05
C THR A 168 -7.81 -8.37 -3.22
N LYS A 169 -7.82 -7.87 -4.46
CA LYS A 169 -8.33 -6.54 -4.80
C LYS A 169 -9.78 -6.34 -4.39
N GLN A 170 -10.65 -7.27 -4.79
CA GLN A 170 -12.08 -7.21 -4.43
C GLN A 170 -12.30 -7.33 -2.93
N LYS A 171 -11.42 -7.99 -2.17
CA LYS A 171 -11.49 -8.06 -0.70
C LYS A 171 -11.17 -6.72 -0.06
N ILE A 172 -10.07 -6.09 -0.47
CA ILE A 172 -9.68 -4.75 -0.02
C ILE A 172 -10.80 -3.77 -0.37
N ASP A 173 -11.24 -3.75 -1.63
CA ASP A 173 -12.30 -2.85 -2.09
C ASP A 173 -13.66 -3.15 -1.42
N SER A 174 -14.01 -4.42 -1.15
CA SER A 174 -15.25 -4.78 -0.43
C SER A 174 -15.19 -4.36 1.05
N LYS A 175 -14.05 -4.53 1.72
CA LYS A 175 -13.86 -4.08 3.10
C LYS A 175 -13.89 -2.55 3.17
N ILE A 176 -13.22 -1.85 2.25
CA ILE A 176 -13.32 -0.39 2.09
C ILE A 176 -14.77 0.04 1.93
N ALA A 177 -15.50 -0.55 0.96
CA ALA A 177 -16.91 -0.22 0.72
C ALA A 177 -17.82 -0.51 1.93
N SER A 178 -17.49 -1.47 2.78
CA SER A 178 -18.22 -1.76 4.01
C SER A 178 -17.98 -0.71 5.10
N ILE A 179 -16.76 -0.16 5.20
CA ILE A 179 -16.41 0.94 6.10
C ILE A 179 -17.14 2.21 5.64
N THR A 180 -17.04 2.57 4.35
CA THR A 180 -17.69 3.78 3.81
C THR A 180 -19.21 3.75 3.96
N LYS A 181 -19.85 2.57 3.86
CA LYS A 181 -21.29 2.42 4.12
C LYS A 181 -21.65 2.60 5.59
N ASN A 182 -20.81 2.12 6.52
CA ASN A 182 -21.05 2.30 7.95
C ASN A 182 -20.85 3.74 8.41
N GLU A 183 -19.90 4.48 7.81
CA GLU A 183 -19.72 5.91 8.09
C GLU A 183 -20.91 6.76 7.59
N ILE A 184 -21.47 6.45 6.41
CA ILE A 184 -22.70 7.10 5.93
C ILE A 184 -23.88 6.81 6.87
N PHE A 185 -23.93 5.63 7.50
CA PHE A 185 -24.98 5.27 8.44
C PHE A 185 -24.84 5.94 9.82
N LEU A 186 -23.60 6.27 10.24
CA LEU A 186 -23.34 6.98 11.49
C LEU A 186 -23.37 8.52 11.34
N GLY A 187 -23.25 9.03 10.11
CA GLY A 187 -23.42 10.45 9.78
C GLY A 187 -24.88 10.91 9.60
N ILE A 188 -25.86 10.03 9.83
CA ILE A 188 -27.29 10.36 9.86
C ILE A 188 -27.84 9.98 11.24
N ILE A 189 -27.38 10.65 12.30
CA ILE A 189 -28.11 10.82 13.57
C ILE A 189 -27.88 12.24 14.08
#